data_AF-A0A7C3TL86-F1
#
_entry.id   AF-A0A7C3TL86-F1
#
_cell.length_a   1.000
_cell.length_b   1.000
_cell.length_c   1.000
_cell.angle_alpha   90.00
_cell.angle_beta   90.00
_cell.angle_gamma   90.00
#
_symmetry.space_group_name_H-M   'P 1'
#
loop_
_entity.id
_entity.type
_entity.pdbx_description
1 polymer ?
#
loop_
_entity_poly.entity_id
_entity_poly.type
_entity_poly.pdbx_seq_one_letter_code
_entity_poly.pdbx_strand_id
1 'polypeptide(L)' 'MLNRLDQIIYTATQFDNVDGIHLLINGKRKRFLGPDGISIAGPLKRH' A
#
# COMPACT_ATOMS: atom_id res chain seq x y z
N MET A 1 -5.02 -0.24 -12.17
CA MET A 1 -4.52 -0.88 -10.93
C MET A 1 -4.29 0.12 -9.81
N LEU A 2 -3.72 1.32 -10.07
CA LEU A 2 -3.54 2.38 -9.06
C LEU A 2 -4.78 2.59 -8.17
N ASN A 3 -5.95 2.76 -8.79
CA ASN A 3 -7.19 3.04 -8.07
C ASN A 3 -7.59 1.99 -7.02
N ARG A 4 -7.16 0.72 -7.18
CA ARG A 4 -7.43 -0.34 -6.18
C ARG A 4 -6.45 -0.30 -5.02
N LEU A 5 -5.19 0.01 -5.30
CA LEU A 5 -4.17 0.20 -4.27
C LEU A 5 -4.55 1.38 -3.37
N ASP A 6 -4.99 2.48 -4.00
CA ASP A 6 -5.42 3.68 -3.28
C ASP A 6 -6.61 3.40 -2.37
N GLN A 7 -7.58 2.59 -2.80
CA GLN A 7 -8.71 2.19 -1.94
C GLN A 7 -8.26 1.43 -0.69
N ILE A 8 -7.30 0.50 -0.83
CA ILE A 8 -6.75 -0.24 0.31
C ILE A 8 -6.04 0.73 1.26
N ILE A 9 -5.19 1.61 0.72
CA ILE A 9 -4.47 2.62 1.51
C ILE A 9 -5.48 3.50 2.25
N TYR A 10 -6.46 4.06 1.54
CA TYR A 10 -7.46 4.97 2.09
C TYR A 10 -8.26 4.31 3.21
N THR A 11 -8.67 3.04 3.02
CA THR A 11 -9.43 2.30 4.03
C THR A 11 -8.56 1.97 5.24
N ALA A 12 -7.33 1.51 5.05
CA ALA A 12 -6.47 1.11 6.15
C ALA A 12 -5.97 2.30 7.00
N THR A 13 -5.86 3.48 6.39
CA THR A 13 -5.46 4.74 7.05
C THR A 13 -6.65 5.55 7.56
N GLN A 14 -7.84 4.94 7.71
CA GLN A 14 -9.04 5.62 8.23
C GLN A 14 -8.99 5.91 9.73
N PHE A 15 -8.14 5.21 10.46
CA PHE A 15 -7.96 5.40 11.88
C PHE A 15 -6.98 6.53 12.14
N ASP A 16 -7.32 7.44 13.05
CA ASP A 16 -6.54 8.66 13.34
C ASP A 16 -5.10 8.38 13.79
N ASN A 17 -4.82 7.17 14.27
CA ASN A 17 -3.51 6.73 14.72
C ASN A 17 -2.73 5.90 13.67
N VAL A 18 -3.18 5.85 12.41
CA VAL A 18 -2.54 5.08 11.33
C VAL A 18 -2.11 6.01 10.20
N ASP A 19 -0.84 6.43 10.22
CA ASP A 19 -0.25 7.34 9.23
C ASP A 19 0.09 6.69 7.87
N GLY A 20 0.10 5.35 7.80
CA GLY A 20 0.45 4.60 6.60
C GLY A 20 0.58 3.10 6.84
N ILE A 21 0.67 2.32 5.76
CA ILE A 21 0.69 0.86 5.82
C ILE A 21 1.82 0.22 5.02
N HIS A 22 2.30 -0.93 5.48
CA HIS A 22 3.16 -1.81 4.69
C HIS A 22 2.34 -2.94 4.06
N LEU A 23 2.55 -3.16 2.76
CA LEU A 23 1.97 -4.32 2.06
C LEU A 23 2.97 -5.46 1.99
N LEU A 24 2.54 -6.62 2.49
CA LEU A 24 3.28 -7.87 2.40
C LEU A 24 2.53 -8.81 1.47
N ILE A 25 3.26 -9.50 0.60
CA ILE A 25 2.71 -10.53 -0.29
C ILE A 25 3.17 -11.89 0.23
N ASN A 26 2.23 -12.74 0.64
CA ASN A 26 2.51 -14.03 1.28
C ASN A 26 3.48 -13.88 2.47
N GLY A 27 3.23 -12.87 3.32
CA GLY A 27 4.05 -12.57 4.50
C GLY A 27 5.44 -12.00 4.20
N LYS A 28 5.78 -11.70 2.94
CA LYS A 28 7.10 -11.17 2.56
C LYS A 28 7.01 -9.73 2.06
N ARG A 29 7.98 -8.91 2.48
CA ARG A 29 8.18 -7.55 1.94
C ARG A 29 8.47 -7.65 0.44
N LYS A 30 7.74 -6.88 -0.35
CA LYS A 30 7.95 -6.71 -1.78
C LYS A 30 8.18 -5.23 -2.07
N ARG A 31 8.99 -4.94 -3.09
CA ARG A 31 9.26 -3.56 -3.50
C ARG A 31 8.31 -3.08 -4.59
N PHE A 32 7.78 -4.01 -5.38
CA PHE A 32 6.94 -3.72 -6.53
C PHE A 32 5.74 -4.66 -6.59
N LEU A 33 4.62 -4.16 -7.10
CA LEU A 33 3.38 -4.89 -7.29
C LEU A 33 2.96 -4.88 -8.76
N GLY A 34 2.63 -6.05 -9.29
CA GLY A 34 2.13 -6.22 -10.65
C GLY A 34 3.20 -6.03 -11.74
N PRO A 35 2.81 -6.24 -13.02
CA PRO A 35 3.71 -6.10 -14.16
C PRO A 35 4.13 -4.65 -14.44
N ASP A 36 3.30 -3.68 -14.04
CA ASP A 36 3.52 -2.25 -14.25
C ASP A 36 4.57 -1.65 -13.28
N GLY A 37 5.10 -2.44 -12.34
CA GLY A 37 6.17 -2.01 -11.45
C GLY A 37 5.75 -0.97 -10.41
N ILE A 38 4.50 -1.00 -9.93
CA ILE A 38 4.02 -0.05 -8.91
C ILE A 38 4.82 -0.24 -7.63
N SER A 39 5.48 0.83 -7.16
CA SER A 39 6.30 0.79 -5.95
C SER A 39 5.45 0.62 -4.69
N ILE A 40 5.80 -0.35 -3.85
CA ILE A 40 5.21 -0.63 -2.53
C ILE A 40 6.29 -0.79 -1.44
N ALA A 41 7.49 -0.26 -1.69
CA ALA A 41 8.68 -0.49 -0.85
C ALA A 41 8.61 0.16 0.54
N GLY A 42 7.84 1.24 0.69
CA GLY A 42 7.72 2.02 1.92
C GLY A 42 6.32 1.91 2.56
N PRO A 43 6.11 2.61 3.68
CA PRO A 43 4.77 2.85 4.18
C PRO A 43 3.99 3.65 3.14
N LEU A 44 2.88 3.09 2.66
CA LEU A 44 1.99 3.75 1.72
C LEU A 44 1.04 4.66 2.49
N LYS A 45 0.90 5.89 2.01
CA LYS A 45 0.09 6.94 2.62
C LYS A 45 -0.96 7.43 1.63
N ARG A 46 -2.00 8.10 2.14
CA ARG A 46 -2.95 8.82 1.29
C ARG A 46 -2.20 9.93 0.54
N HIS A 47 -2.56 10.14 -0.72
CA HIS A 47 -2.11 11.24 -1.56
C HIS A 47 -3.31 12.10 -1.94
#